data_AF-A0A3S2W2I3-F1
#
_entry.id   AF-A0A3S2W2I3-F1
#
_cell.length_a   1.000
_cell.length_b   1.000
_cell.length_c   1.000
_cell.angle_alpha   90.00
_cell.angle_beta   90.00
_cell.angle_gamma   90.00
#
_symmetry.space_group_name_H-M   'P 1'
#
loop_
_entity.id
_entity.type
_entity.pdbx_description
1 polymer ?
#
loop_
_entity_poly.entity_id
_entity_poly.type
_entity_poly.pdbx_seq_one_letter_code
_entity_poly.pdbx_strand_id
1 'polypeptide(L)' 'MADITYQVVPHDSGWAYKLGDTLSETYATAEEAIVHARDAASRQKIGDGDALLAYPAPDGRGWAFQELETDKSNSRL' A
#
# COMPACT_ATOMS: atom_id res chain seq x y z
N MET A 1 9.23 13.09 8.62
CA MET A 1 8.13 12.11 8.60
C MET A 1 7.42 12.29 7.28
N ALA A 2 7.64 11.37 6.34
CA ALA A 2 6.92 11.35 5.07
C ALA A 2 5.87 10.26 5.21
N ASP A 3 4.61 10.64 5.35
CA ASP A 3 3.50 9.69 5.40
C ASP A 3 3.29 9.10 4.01
N ILE A 4 3.90 7.94 3.77
CA ILE A 4 3.83 7.26 2.49
C ILE A 4 2.50 6.49 2.44
N THR A 5 1.53 7.04 1.70
CA THR A 5 0.20 6.43 1.55
C THR A 5 0.07 5.73 0.20
N TYR A 6 -0.06 4.41 0.24
CA TYR A 6 -0.36 3.55 -0.90
C TYR A 6 -1.88 3.42 -1.04
N GLN A 7 -2.47 3.83 -2.16
CA GLN A 7 -3.89 3.72 -2.45
C GLN A 7 -4.13 2.71 -3.59
N VAL A 8 -4.76 1.59 -3.30
CA VAL A 8 -5.18 0.63 -4.32
C VAL A 8 -6.47 1.12 -4.97
N VAL A 9 -6.47 1.28 -6.28
CA VAL A 9 -7.62 1.76 -7.07
C VAL A 9 -7.91 0.79 -8.22
N PRO A 10 -9.20 0.54 -8.53
CA PRO A 10 -9.55 -0.20 -9.74
C PRO A 10 -9.19 0.63 -10.98
N HIS A 11 -8.47 0.05 -11.94
CA HIS A 11 -7.98 0.75 -13.13
C HIS A 11 -8.06 -0.16 -14.36
N ASP A 12 -8.68 0.32 -15.45
CA ASP A 12 -8.72 -0.29 -16.79
C ASP A 12 -8.86 -1.84 -16.78
N SER A 13 -9.92 -2.34 -16.14
CA SER A 13 -10.24 -3.78 -15.95
C SER A 13 -9.33 -4.56 -14.98
N GLY A 14 -8.41 -3.90 -14.30
CA GLY A 14 -7.55 -4.46 -13.25
C GLY A 14 -7.46 -3.55 -12.04
N TRP A 15 -6.31 -3.56 -11.38
CA TRP A 15 -6.05 -2.87 -10.13
C TRP A 15 -4.67 -2.23 -10.17
N ALA A 16 -4.56 -0.97 -9.78
CA ALA A 16 -3.29 -0.28 -9.65
C ALA A 16 -3.18 0.28 -8.24
N TYR A 17 -1.97 0.27 -7.66
CA TYR A 17 -1.73 1.04 -6.45
C TYR A 17 -1.08 2.36 -6.82
N LYS A 18 -1.51 3.45 -6.17
CA LYS A 18 -0.87 4.76 -6.28
C LYS A 18 -0.15 5.09 -4.99
N LEU A 19 0.99 5.73 -5.09
CA LEU A 19 1.73 6.29 -3.98
C LEU A 19 1.65 7.81 -4.03
N GLY A 20 0.79 8.40 -3.19
CA GLY A 20 0.51 9.83 -3.23
C GLY A 20 -0.04 10.28 -4.60
N ASP A 21 0.84 10.77 -5.47
CA ASP A 21 0.53 11.22 -6.83
C ASP A 21 1.04 10.26 -7.94
N THR A 22 1.92 9.32 -7.59
CA THR A 22 2.48 8.36 -8.57
C THR A 22 1.60 7.13 -8.67
N LEU A 23 1.17 6.74 -9.88
CA LEU A 23 0.42 5.51 -10.10
C LEU A 23 1.36 4.39 -10.57
N SER A 24 1.17 3.17 -10.06
CA SER A 24 1.90 1.98 -10.54
C SER A 24 1.20 1.31 -11.72
N GLU A 25 1.87 0.30 -12.27
CA GLU A 25 1.36 -0.56 -13.32
C GLU A 25 0.02 -1.20 -12.94
N THR A 26 -0.79 -1.54 -13.95
CA THR A 26 -2.06 -2.24 -13.75
C THR A 26 -1.80 -3.72 -13.52
N TYR A 27 -2.24 -4.23 -12.38
CA TYR A 27 -2.25 -5.63 -12.00
C TYR A 27 -3.60 -6.28 -12.33
N ALA A 28 -3.60 -7.59 -12.56
CA ALA A 28 -4.82 -8.32 -12.88
C ALA A 28 -5.77 -8.41 -11.67
N THR A 29 -5.24 -8.44 -10.46
CA THR A 29 -6.01 -8.61 -9.22
C THR A 29 -5.65 -7.59 -8.14
N ALA A 30 -6.62 -7.30 -7.25
CA ALA A 30 -6.39 -6.42 -6.10
C ALA A 30 -5.31 -6.97 -5.16
N GLU A 31 -5.28 -8.30 -4.98
CA GLU A 31 -4.33 -8.98 -4.12
C GLU A 31 -2.88 -8.80 -4.64
N GLU A 32 -2.65 -8.92 -5.95
CA GLU A 32 -1.35 -8.62 -6.55
C GLU A 32 -0.94 -7.16 -6.32
N ALA A 33 -1.87 -6.20 -6.54
CA ALA A 33 -1.58 -4.79 -6.30
C ALA A 33 -1.21 -4.53 -4.82
N ILE A 34 -1.88 -5.19 -3.88
CA ILE A 34 -1.59 -5.11 -2.43
C ILE A 34 -0.22 -5.70 -2.11
N VAL A 35 0.10 -6.88 -2.65
CA VAL A 35 1.40 -7.55 -2.44
C VAL A 35 2.53 -6.68 -2.99
N HIS A 36 2.38 -6.14 -4.20
CA HIS A 36 3.38 -5.26 -4.81
C HIS A 36 3.50 -3.93 -4.07
N ALA A 37 2.41 -3.34 -3.58
CA ALA A 37 2.46 -2.15 -2.74
C ALA A 37 3.24 -2.41 -1.43
N ARG A 38 3.02 -3.57 -0.79
CA ARG A 38 3.74 -3.99 0.41
C ARG A 38 5.22 -4.25 0.14
N ASP A 39 5.55 -4.88 -0.97
CA ASP A 39 6.94 -5.11 -1.39
C ASP A 39 7.64 -3.79 -1.71
N ALA A 40 6.99 -2.87 -2.42
CA ALA A 40 7.49 -1.53 -2.69
C ALA A 40 7.72 -0.73 -1.41
N ALA A 41 6.79 -0.79 -0.44
CA ALA A 41 6.95 -0.17 0.87
C ALA A 41 8.14 -0.77 1.64
N SER A 42 8.28 -2.10 1.59
CA SER A 42 9.40 -2.82 2.22
C SER A 42 10.75 -2.49 1.57
N ARG A 43 10.79 -2.27 0.24
CA ARG A 43 11.99 -1.82 -0.49
C ARG A 43 12.29 -0.35 -0.24
N GLN A 44 11.28 0.51 -0.15
CA GLN A 44 11.45 1.91 0.23
C GLN A 44 11.96 2.07 1.66
N LYS A 45 11.83 1.05 2.52
CA LYS A 45 12.38 0.98 3.88
C LYS A 45 13.91 1.09 3.97
N ILE A 46 14.64 1.11 2.84
CA ILE A 46 16.02 1.62 2.84
C ILE A 46 16.04 3.11 3.26
N GLY A 47 14.91 3.81 3.14
CA GLY A 47 14.61 5.10 3.76
C GLY A 47 13.61 4.94 4.93
N ASP A 48 13.95 5.57 6.03
CA ASP A 48 13.22 5.65 7.31
C ASP A 48 11.77 6.17 7.12
N GLY A 49 10.76 5.29 7.05
CA GLY A 49 9.36 5.71 6.88
C GLY A 49 8.32 4.64 7.17
N ASP A 50 7.27 5.00 7.93
CA ASP A 50 6.05 4.22 8.09
C ASP A 50 5.16 4.37 6.84
N ALA A 51 4.55 3.28 6.38
CA ALA A 51 3.70 3.24 5.20
C ALA A 51 2.27 2.79 5.53
N LEU A 52 1.29 3.48 4.95
CA LEU A 52 -0.14 3.19 5.09
C LEU A 52 -0.70 2.69 3.77
N LEU A 53 -1.38 1.55 3.78
CA LEU A 53 -2.10 1.01 2.64
C LEU A 53 -3.60 1.31 2.78
N ALA A 54 -4.13 2.14 1.89
CA ALA A 54 -5.54 2.38 1.71
C ALA A 54 -6.06 1.56 0.52
N TYR A 55 -7.09 0.75 0.72
CA TYR A 55 -7.77 0.02 -0.36
C TYR A 55 -9.28 0.18 -0.21
N PRO A 56 -10.06 0.16 -1.31
CA PRO A 56 -11.51 0.23 -1.24
C PRO A 56 -12.03 -0.97 -0.46
N ALA A 57 -12.87 -0.71 0.53
CA ALA A 57 -13.48 -1.76 1.31
C ALA A 57 -14.32 -2.66 0.38
N PRO A 58 -14.24 -4.00 0.53
CA PRO A 58 -14.99 -4.93 -0.31
C PRO A 58 -16.51 -4.71 -0.20
N ASP A 59 -16.99 -4.19 0.92
CA ASP A 59 -18.38 -3.79 1.15
C ASP A 59 -18.81 -2.51 0.42
N GLY A 60 -17.90 -1.82 -0.28
CA GLY A 60 -18.17 -0.55 -0.97
C GLY A 60 -18.50 0.63 -0.04
N ARG A 61 -18.36 0.46 1.28
CA ARG A 61 -18.72 1.48 2.29
C ARG A 61 -17.67 2.58 2.51
N GLY A 62 -16.49 2.47 1.91
CA GLY A 62 -15.41 3.43 2.10
C GLY A 62 -14.04 2.85 1.79
N TRP A 63 -13.00 3.47 2.33
CA TRP A 63 -11.61 3.02 2.20
C TRP A 63 -11.20 2.32 3.50
N ALA A 64 -10.67 1.11 3.39
CA ALA A 64 -10.00 0.43 4.48
C ALA A 64 -8.53 0.87 4.50
N PHE A 65 -8.04 1.23 5.67
CA PHE A 65 -6.64 1.57 5.90
C PHE A 65 -6.00 0.42 6.68
N GLN A 66 -4.90 -0.09 6.16
CA GLN A 66 -4.07 -1.08 6.81
C GLN A 66 -2.67 -0.48 6.97
N GLU A 67 -2.23 -0.38 8.21
CA GLU A 67 -0.84 -0.06 8.51
C GLU A 67 0.02 -1.21 7.98
N LEU A 68 0.92 -0.90 7.05
CA LEU A 68 1.88 -1.89 6.58
C LEU A 68 2.93 -1.98 7.67
N GLU A 69 2.79 -2.97 8.56
CA GLU A 69 3.76 -3.24 9.61
C GLU A 69 5.08 -3.66 8.96
N THR A 70 5.93 -2.67 8.74
CA THR A 70 7.25 -2.80 8.15
C THR A 70 8.23 -2.93 9.30
N ASP A 71 8.27 -4.12 9.93
CA ASP A 71 9.16 -4.52 11.03
C ASP A 71 9.79 -3.32 11.76
N LYS A 72 9.02 -2.61 12.59
CA LYS A 72 9.65 -2.12 13.80
C LYS A 72 9.78 -3.36 14.63
N SER A 73 10.95 -3.99 14.54
CA SER A 73 11.53 -4.76 15.62
C SER A 73 11.18 -4.04 16.93
N ASN A 74 10.06 -4.42 17.55
CA ASN A 74 9.74 -4.04 18.91
C ASN A 74 10.58 -4.98 19.78
N SER A 75 11.90 -4.87 19.61
CA SER A 75 12.92 -5.21 20.57
C SER A 75 12.76 -4.24 21.73
N ARG A 76 11.65 -4.35 22.47
CA ARG A 76 11.48 -3.67 23.74
C ARG A 76 11.71 -4.73 24.81
N LEU A 77 12.97 -4.82 25.21
CA LEU A 77 13.40 -5.45 26.47
C LEU A 77 12.64 -4.83 27.65
#